data_AF-S4NZ53-F1
#
_entry.id   AF-S4NZ53-F1
#
_cell.length_a   1.000
_cell.length_b   1.000
_cell.length_c   1.000
_cell.angle_alpha   90.00
_cell.angle_beta   90.00
_cell.angle_gamma   90.00
#
_symmetry.space_group_name_H-M   'P 1'
#
loop_
_entity.id
_entity.type
_entity.pdbx_description
1 polymer ?
#
loop_
_entity_poly.entity_id
_entity_poly.type
_entity_poly.pdbx_seq_one_letter_code
_entity_poly.pdbx_strand_id
1 'polypeptide(L)'
;MSSIGDDAGPSGSGVSIQTFRPTWDEFKDFNKYVQYMESKGAHKAGLAKVIPPPEWVPRKGGYDLEQLNITIPSPICQVVTGKQGLFQQINIQKKAMTVKQFAVLANSAKYCTPRHTNYDDLERKYWKNVTYVAPIYGADVNGSITDPDVKEWNINHLGTILDFVNSDYGIEIDGVNTAYLYFGMWKTTFAWHTEDMDLYSINYLHFGDPKTWYAIPPEHGKR
;
A
#
# COMPACT_ATOMS: atom_id res chain seq x y z
N MET A 1 8.00 27.38 23.14
CA MET A 1 7.07 26.30 23.50
C MET A 1 5.70 26.70 22.99
N SER A 2 5.31 26.21 21.82
CA SER A 2 3.99 26.42 21.22
C SER A 2 3.30 25.07 21.16
N SER A 3 2.28 24.91 22.00
CA SER A 3 1.40 23.74 22.05
C SER A 3 0.73 23.53 20.69
N ILE A 4 0.95 22.35 20.11
CA ILE A 4 0.23 21.87 18.94
C ILE A 4 -1.17 21.51 19.42
N GLY A 5 -2.18 22.22 18.91
CA GLY A 5 -3.58 21.94 19.19
C GLY A 5 -3.99 20.63 18.53
N ASP A 6 -4.62 19.77 19.33
CA ASP A 6 -5.36 18.61 18.87
C ASP A 6 -6.55 19.07 18.02
N ASP A 7 -6.50 18.78 16.72
CA ASP A 7 -7.61 18.98 15.80
C ASP A 7 -8.60 17.82 15.97
N ALA A 8 -9.39 17.89 17.03
CA ALA A 8 -10.51 16.97 17.25
C ALA A 8 -11.66 17.36 16.33
N GLY A 9 -11.69 16.77 15.13
CA GLY A 9 -12.84 16.78 14.23
C GLY A 9 -14.10 16.17 14.88
N PRO A 10 -15.30 16.42 14.30
CA PRO A 10 -16.57 16.19 14.95
C PRO A 10 -16.79 14.70 15.28
N SER A 11 -17.25 14.46 16.50
CA SER A 11 -17.63 13.17 17.07
C SER A 11 -18.84 12.57 16.33
N GLY A 12 -18.58 11.92 15.19
CA GLY A 12 -19.48 10.92 14.63
C GLY A 12 -19.28 9.60 15.38
N SER A 13 -20.36 8.86 15.64
CA SER A 13 -20.36 7.51 16.21
C SER A 13 -19.72 6.45 15.31
N GLY A 14 -18.79 6.84 14.43
CA GLY A 14 -18.14 6.00 13.45
C GLY A 14 -16.80 5.47 13.94
N VAL A 15 -16.45 4.27 13.50
CA VAL A 15 -15.15 3.67 13.78
C VAL A 15 -14.08 4.38 12.95
N SER A 16 -13.06 4.95 13.61
CA SER A 16 -11.94 5.63 12.94
C SER A 16 -10.75 4.69 12.68
N ILE A 17 -10.03 4.91 11.59
CA ILE A 17 -8.75 4.24 11.30
C ILE A 17 -7.73 4.60 12.39
N GLN A 18 -7.21 3.58 13.07
CA GLN A 18 -6.27 3.76 14.19
C GLN A 18 -4.81 3.73 13.69
N THR A 19 -3.94 4.51 14.35
CA THR A 19 -2.49 4.49 14.11
C THR A 19 -1.76 3.97 15.34
N PHE A 20 -0.94 2.93 15.17
CA PHE A 20 -0.16 2.27 16.20
C PHE A 20 1.34 2.56 16.03
N ARG A 21 2.07 2.60 17.16
CA ARG A 21 3.51 2.89 17.23
C ARG A 21 4.18 1.90 18.19
N PRO A 22 4.40 0.64 17.78
CA PRO A 22 5.00 -0.36 18.65
C PRO A 22 6.40 0.07 19.11
N THR A 23 6.76 -0.34 20.32
CA THR A 23 8.15 -0.46 20.73
C THR A 23 8.86 -1.59 19.98
N TRP A 24 10.20 -1.63 20.00
CA TRP A 24 10.95 -2.73 19.39
C TRP A 24 10.52 -4.11 19.90
N ASP A 25 10.28 -4.25 21.22
CA ASP A 25 9.88 -5.53 21.81
C ASP A 25 8.47 -5.96 21.41
N GLU A 26 7.54 -5.01 21.25
CA GLU A 26 6.20 -5.29 20.73
C GLU A 26 6.24 -5.64 19.23
N PHE A 27 7.16 -5.03 18.48
CA PHE A 27 7.29 -5.22 17.03
C PHE A 27 7.87 -6.58 16.65
N LYS A 28 8.61 -7.26 17.54
CA LYS A 28 9.23 -8.57 17.24
C LYS A 28 8.22 -9.66 16.87
N ASP A 29 7.02 -9.63 17.44
CA ASP A 29 6.00 -10.66 17.25
C ASP A 29 4.79 -10.08 16.49
N PHE A 30 4.79 -10.30 15.18
CA PHE A 30 3.74 -9.84 14.27
C PHE A 30 2.34 -10.34 14.71
N ASN A 31 2.20 -11.64 14.94
CA ASN A 31 0.91 -12.27 15.26
C ASN A 31 0.34 -11.72 16.58
N LYS A 32 1.18 -11.62 17.62
CA LYS A 32 0.78 -11.05 18.90
C LYS A 32 0.37 -9.58 18.76
N TYR A 33 1.08 -8.82 17.92
CA TYR A 33 0.76 -7.41 17.72
C TYR A 33 -0.54 -7.20 16.93
N VAL A 34 -0.84 -8.06 15.94
CA VAL A 34 -2.14 -8.06 15.26
C VAL A 34 -3.28 -8.30 16.26
N GLN A 35 -3.17 -9.33 17.12
CA GLN A 35 -4.15 -9.60 18.17
C GLN A 35 -4.31 -8.41 19.13
N TYR A 36 -3.22 -7.74 19.48
CA TYR A 36 -3.26 -6.52 20.29
C TYR A 36 -4.05 -5.41 19.59
N MET A 37 -3.78 -5.12 18.32
CA MET A 37 -4.53 -4.12 17.55
C MET A 37 -6.02 -4.47 17.47
N GLU A 38 -6.36 -5.74 17.29
CA GLU A 38 -7.75 -6.20 17.30
C GLU A 38 -8.42 -6.02 18.66
N SER A 39 -7.70 -6.27 19.77
CA SER A 39 -8.20 -6.01 21.13
C SER A 39 -8.53 -4.53 21.38
N LYS A 40 -7.91 -3.62 20.62
CA LYS A 40 -8.22 -2.17 20.60
C LYS A 40 -9.29 -1.79 19.57
N GLY A 41 -9.88 -2.76 18.88
CA GLY A 41 -10.94 -2.57 17.90
C GLY A 41 -10.46 -2.04 16.55
N ALA A 42 -9.18 -2.17 16.20
CA ALA A 42 -8.65 -1.66 14.93
C ALA A 42 -9.34 -2.28 13.69
N HIS A 43 -9.64 -3.58 13.74
CA HIS A 43 -10.33 -4.32 12.67
C HIS A 43 -11.69 -3.73 12.31
N LYS A 44 -12.37 -3.04 13.24
CA LYS A 44 -13.69 -2.45 13.01
C LYS A 44 -13.67 -1.36 11.94
N ALA A 45 -12.53 -0.69 11.72
CA ALA A 45 -12.38 0.34 10.70
C ALA A 45 -12.11 -0.25 9.30
N GLY A 46 -11.76 -1.54 9.21
CA GLY A 46 -11.32 -2.20 7.96
C GLY A 46 -9.89 -1.86 7.54
N LEU A 47 -9.23 -0.92 8.23
CA LEU A 47 -7.84 -0.54 7.98
C LEU A 47 -7.19 -0.03 9.27
N ALA A 48 -5.91 -0.32 9.46
CA ALA A 48 -5.08 0.22 10.53
C ALA A 48 -3.71 0.63 9.97
N LYS A 49 -3.10 1.64 10.59
CA LYS A 49 -1.73 2.07 10.27
C LYS A 49 -0.78 1.67 11.39
N VAL A 50 0.35 1.08 11.05
CA VAL A 50 1.45 0.82 11.99
C VAL A 50 2.66 1.62 11.53
N ILE A 51 3.26 2.36 12.45
CA ILE A 51 4.52 3.06 12.19
C ILE A 51 5.60 2.29 12.95
N PRO A 52 6.50 1.58 12.25
CA PRO A 52 7.47 0.71 12.89
C PRO A 52 8.45 1.50 13.77
N PRO A 53 9.14 0.83 14.71
CA PRO A 53 10.23 1.44 15.47
C PRO A 53 11.31 1.99 14.52
N PRO A 54 11.94 3.14 14.82
CA PRO A 54 12.93 3.76 13.94
C PRO A 54 14.19 2.91 13.73
N GLU A 55 14.46 1.96 14.61
CA GLU A 55 15.58 1.01 14.51
C GLU A 55 15.31 -0.10 13.48
N TRP A 56 14.04 -0.33 13.10
CA TRP A 56 13.69 -1.31 12.09
C TRP A 56 13.99 -0.79 10.69
N VAL A 57 14.92 -1.46 10.01
CA VAL A 57 15.34 -1.12 8.65
C VAL A 57 15.14 -2.35 7.77
N PRO A 58 14.12 -2.37 6.89
CA PRO A 58 13.83 -3.54 6.07
C PRO A 58 14.84 -3.72 4.92
N ARG A 59 15.54 -2.66 4.50
CA ARG A 59 16.57 -2.72 3.44
C ARG A 59 17.76 -1.83 3.80
N LYS A 60 18.84 -2.42 4.28
CA LYS A 60 20.05 -1.72 4.75
C LYS A 60 20.78 -1.00 3.62
N GLY A 61 20.73 -1.55 2.40
CA GLY A 61 21.33 -0.97 1.20
C GLY A 61 20.63 0.28 0.64
N GLY A 62 19.62 0.83 1.32
CA GLY A 62 18.88 2.00 0.86
C GLY A 62 17.92 1.66 -0.29
N TYR A 63 17.71 2.55 -1.26
CA TYR A 63 16.81 2.34 -2.41
C TYR A 63 17.37 2.95 -3.72
N ASP A 64 18.69 2.90 -3.91
CA ASP A 64 19.34 3.37 -5.12
C ASP A 64 18.84 2.58 -6.36
N LEU A 65 18.23 3.30 -7.31
CA LEU A 65 17.64 2.73 -8.52
C LEU A 65 18.68 2.17 -9.50
N GLU A 66 19.95 2.59 -9.41
CA GLU A 66 21.03 2.00 -10.22
C GLU A 66 21.38 0.59 -9.73
N GLN A 67 21.14 0.31 -8.44
CA GLN A 67 21.41 -0.98 -7.82
C GLN A 67 20.15 -1.86 -7.73
N LEU A 68 18.97 -1.26 -7.85
CA LEU A 68 17.68 -1.95 -7.84
C LEU A 68 17.41 -2.58 -9.21
N ASN A 69 18.03 -3.74 -9.46
CA ASN A 69 17.93 -4.51 -10.71
C ASN A 69 16.57 -5.22 -10.87
N ILE A 70 15.47 -4.47 -10.83
CA ILE A 70 14.10 -4.98 -10.92
C ILE A 70 13.50 -4.60 -12.27
N THR A 71 12.88 -5.60 -12.91
CA THR A 71 12.09 -5.43 -14.12
C THR A 71 10.61 -5.59 -13.79
N ILE A 72 9.80 -4.65 -14.27
CA ILE A 72 8.35 -4.72 -14.24
C ILE A 72 7.95 -5.46 -15.52
N PRO A 73 7.52 -6.74 -15.46
CA PRO A 73 7.26 -7.53 -16.66
C PRO A 73 6.04 -7.06 -17.44
N SER A 74 5.00 -6.63 -16.72
CA SER A 74 3.68 -6.33 -17.29
C SER A 74 3.08 -5.04 -16.72
N PRO A 75 3.71 -3.86 -16.91
CA PRO A 75 3.15 -2.60 -16.45
C PRO A 75 1.78 -2.35 -17.11
N ILE A 76 0.83 -1.79 -16.36
CA ILE A 76 -0.54 -1.54 -16.84
C ILE A 76 -0.81 -0.05 -16.96
N CYS A 77 -1.35 0.38 -18.09
CA CYS A 77 -1.87 1.73 -18.29
C CYS A 77 -3.34 1.77 -17.88
N GLN A 78 -3.66 2.60 -16.89
CA GLN A 78 -4.98 2.64 -16.26
C GLN A 78 -5.85 3.69 -16.96
N VAL A 79 -6.71 3.24 -17.87
CA VAL A 79 -7.67 4.10 -18.56
C VAL A 79 -8.92 4.19 -17.72
N VAL A 80 -9.29 5.41 -17.30
CA VAL A 80 -10.46 5.65 -16.45
C VAL A 80 -11.52 6.39 -17.23
N THR A 81 -12.75 5.87 -17.19
CA THR A 81 -13.94 6.50 -17.79
C THR A 81 -15.02 6.67 -16.71
N GLY A 82 -15.91 7.65 -16.87
CA GLY A 82 -16.96 7.94 -15.89
C GLY A 82 -17.04 9.42 -15.54
N LYS A 83 -17.94 9.75 -14.61
CA LYS A 83 -18.22 11.13 -14.17
C LYS A 83 -18.91 11.13 -12.80
N GLN A 84 -18.91 12.30 -12.15
CA GLN A 84 -19.66 12.54 -10.90
C GLN A 84 -19.33 11.52 -9.78
N GLY A 85 -18.05 11.17 -9.63
CA GLY A 85 -17.59 10.26 -8.56
C GLY A 85 -17.72 8.78 -8.87
N LEU A 86 -18.39 8.40 -9.97
CA LEU A 86 -18.50 7.02 -10.42
C LEU A 86 -17.63 6.80 -11.66
N PHE A 87 -16.67 5.88 -11.54
CA PHE A 87 -15.69 5.61 -12.58
C PHE A 87 -15.47 4.12 -12.77
N GLN A 88 -15.13 3.74 -14.00
CA GLN A 88 -14.66 2.42 -14.37
C GLN A 88 -13.20 2.53 -14.84
N GLN A 89 -12.35 1.63 -14.36
CA GLN A 89 -10.96 1.52 -14.78
C GLN A 89 -10.79 0.30 -15.71
N ILE A 90 -10.05 0.50 -16.80
CA ILE A 90 -9.63 -0.56 -17.72
C ILE A 90 -8.09 -0.56 -17.75
N ASN A 91 -7.51 -1.74 -17.55
CA ASN A 91 -6.07 -1.93 -17.56
C ASN A 91 -5.60 -2.34 -18.95
N ILE A 92 -4.69 -1.56 -19.55
CA ILE A 92 -4.06 -1.89 -20.84
C ILE A 92 -2.59 -2.23 -20.58
N GLN A 93 -2.22 -3.49 -20.73
CA GLN A 93 -0.86 -3.96 -20.55
C GLN A 93 0.10 -3.23 -21.52
N LYS A 94 1.28 -2.89 -21.00
CA LYS A 94 2.39 -2.25 -21.72
C LYS A 94 3.59 -3.19 -21.73
N LYS A 95 4.57 -2.86 -22.58
CA LYS A 95 5.83 -3.61 -22.65
C LYS A 95 6.59 -3.50 -21.33
N ALA A 96 7.31 -4.57 -20.99
CA ALA A 96 8.18 -4.62 -19.83
C ALA A 96 9.15 -3.43 -19.79
N MET A 97 9.46 -2.97 -18.58
CA MET A 97 10.43 -1.90 -18.34
C MET A 97 11.10 -2.07 -16.99
N THR A 98 12.30 -1.53 -16.82
CA THR A 98 12.98 -1.53 -15.52
C THR A 98 12.36 -0.50 -14.58
N VAL A 99 12.56 -0.67 -13.27
CA VAL A 99 12.11 0.33 -12.27
C VAL A 99 12.77 1.68 -12.52
N LYS A 100 14.03 1.71 -12.97
CA LYS A 100 14.71 2.95 -13.38
C LYS A 100 13.99 3.65 -14.53
N GLN A 101 13.61 2.92 -15.58
CA GLN A 101 12.83 3.47 -16.69
C GLN A 101 11.47 3.98 -16.24
N PHE A 102 10.79 3.23 -15.35
CA PHE A 102 9.53 3.63 -14.76
C PHE A 102 9.66 4.92 -13.94
N ALA A 103 10.71 5.06 -13.12
CA ALA A 103 10.96 6.26 -12.33
C ALA A 103 11.20 7.51 -13.20
N VAL A 104 11.95 7.37 -14.30
CA VAL A 104 12.12 8.47 -15.27
C VAL A 104 10.77 8.88 -15.88
N LEU A 105 9.93 7.90 -16.21
CA LEU A 105 8.60 8.16 -16.76
C LEU A 105 7.69 8.86 -15.75
N ALA A 106 7.64 8.36 -14.51
CA ALA A 106 6.85 8.91 -13.40
C ALA A 106 7.23 10.38 -13.08
N ASN A 107 8.51 10.73 -13.22
CA ASN A 107 9.00 12.09 -12.97
C ASN A 107 8.97 13.01 -14.21
N SER A 108 8.55 12.50 -15.37
CA SER A 108 8.42 13.33 -16.57
C SER A 108 7.31 14.38 -16.41
N ALA A 109 7.40 15.49 -17.14
CA ALA A 109 6.39 16.56 -17.10
C ALA A 109 4.95 16.11 -17.41
N LYS A 110 4.79 14.95 -18.08
CA LYS A 110 3.49 14.37 -18.41
C LYS A 110 2.84 13.65 -17.21
N TYR A 111 3.64 13.02 -16.36
CA TYR A 111 3.18 12.11 -15.31
C TYR A 111 3.54 12.57 -13.90
N CYS A 112 4.35 13.61 -13.73
CA CYS A 112 4.77 14.06 -12.42
C CYS A 112 3.58 14.57 -11.59
N THR A 113 3.73 14.45 -10.28
CA THR A 113 2.76 14.95 -9.31
C THR A 113 2.59 16.47 -9.50
N PRO A 114 1.35 16.99 -9.64
CA PRO A 114 1.12 18.41 -9.83
C PRO A 114 1.48 19.16 -8.55
N ARG A 115 1.87 20.43 -8.68
CA ARG A 115 2.03 21.32 -7.53
C ARG A 115 0.75 21.35 -6.71
N HIS A 116 0.88 21.22 -5.40
CA HIS A 116 -0.24 21.20 -4.45
C HIS A 116 0.20 21.80 -3.12
N THR A 117 -0.76 22.29 -2.33
CA THR A 117 -0.46 22.94 -1.04
C THR A 117 -0.54 21.99 0.15
N ASN A 118 -1.41 20.98 0.07
CA ASN A 118 -1.63 19.97 1.10
C ASN A 118 -2.30 18.73 0.47
N TYR A 119 -2.53 17.70 1.28
CA TYR A 119 -3.13 16.46 0.79
C TYR A 119 -4.57 16.62 0.32
N ASP A 120 -5.38 17.48 0.93
CA ASP A 120 -6.77 17.72 0.49
C ASP A 120 -6.81 18.37 -0.91
N ASP A 121 -5.87 19.29 -1.20
CA ASP A 121 -5.72 19.88 -2.53
C ASP A 121 -5.29 18.83 -3.56
N LEU A 122 -4.36 17.96 -3.18
CA LEU A 122 -3.92 16.86 -4.04
C LEU A 122 -5.06 15.85 -4.30
N GLU A 123 -5.85 15.51 -3.29
CA GLU A 123 -7.02 14.64 -3.39
C GLU A 123 -8.09 15.23 -4.31
N ARG A 124 -8.42 16.51 -4.16
CA ARG A 124 -9.34 17.22 -5.08
C ARG A 124 -8.82 17.18 -6.52
N LYS A 125 -7.51 17.38 -6.72
CA LYS A 125 -6.88 17.29 -8.04
C LYS A 125 -6.92 15.88 -8.61
N TYR A 126 -6.75 14.85 -7.78
CA TYR A 126 -6.88 13.46 -8.19
C TYR A 126 -8.29 13.20 -8.73
N TRP A 127 -9.34 13.42 -7.94
CA TRP A 127 -10.72 13.14 -8.34
C TRP A 127 -11.19 13.99 -9.53
N LYS A 128 -10.76 15.26 -9.60
CA LYS A 128 -11.06 16.14 -10.74
C LYS A 128 -10.45 15.66 -12.05
N ASN A 129 -9.27 15.04 -11.99
CA ASN A 129 -8.47 14.74 -13.18
C ASN A 129 -8.29 13.24 -13.47
N VAL A 130 -8.94 12.34 -12.71
CA VAL A 130 -8.72 10.89 -12.79
C VAL A 130 -8.84 10.33 -14.22
N THR A 131 -9.74 10.88 -15.05
CA THR A 131 -9.97 10.50 -16.45
C THR A 131 -8.97 11.08 -17.46
N TYR A 132 -8.16 12.07 -17.09
CA TYR A 132 -7.20 12.74 -17.99
C TYR A 132 -5.81 12.17 -17.83
N VAL A 133 -5.13 11.84 -18.93
CA VAL A 133 -3.79 11.24 -18.90
C VAL A 133 -3.78 9.94 -18.06
N ALA A 134 -3.99 8.82 -18.73
CA ALA A 134 -3.94 7.49 -18.11
C ALA A 134 -2.53 7.22 -17.55
N PRO A 135 -2.38 7.01 -16.23
CA PRO A 135 -1.10 6.69 -15.61
C PRO A 135 -0.69 5.25 -15.91
N ILE A 136 0.57 4.92 -15.65
CA ILE A 136 1.08 3.55 -15.76
C ILE A 136 1.41 3.05 -14.36
N TYR A 137 0.99 1.83 -14.04
CA TYR A 137 1.20 1.21 -12.74
C TYR A 137 1.98 -0.09 -12.93
N GLY A 138 3.08 -0.25 -12.20
CA GLY A 138 3.81 -1.51 -12.11
C GLY A 138 3.26 -2.35 -10.99
N ALA A 139 2.11 -2.99 -11.21
CA ALA A 139 1.43 -3.83 -10.22
C ALA A 139 1.90 -5.29 -10.29
N ASP A 140 1.68 -6.01 -9.19
CA ASP A 140 1.76 -7.47 -9.11
C ASP A 140 3.11 -8.03 -9.59
N VAL A 141 4.20 -7.33 -9.24
CA VAL A 141 5.56 -7.80 -9.55
C VAL A 141 6.00 -8.74 -8.43
N ASN A 142 6.05 -10.04 -8.72
CA ASN A 142 6.48 -11.07 -7.77
C ASN A 142 7.85 -10.75 -7.16
N GLY A 143 7.95 -10.82 -5.83
CA GLY A 143 9.21 -10.70 -5.08
C GLY A 143 9.15 -9.75 -3.89
N SER A 144 10.28 -9.62 -3.20
CA SER A 144 10.48 -8.68 -2.10
C SER A 144 11.83 -7.99 -2.22
N ILE A 145 11.93 -6.78 -1.70
CA ILE A 145 13.18 -6.03 -1.58
C ILE A 145 13.63 -5.88 -0.13
N THR A 146 12.93 -6.52 0.81
CA THR A 146 13.37 -6.64 2.21
C THR A 146 14.59 -7.56 2.27
N ASP A 147 15.61 -7.18 3.05
CA ASP A 147 16.83 -7.96 3.17
C ASP A 147 16.52 -9.34 3.80
N PRO A 148 17.15 -10.44 3.33
CA PRO A 148 16.83 -11.80 3.79
C PRO A 148 17.07 -12.06 5.28
N ASP A 149 17.89 -11.25 5.94
CA ASP A 149 18.20 -11.39 7.37
C ASP A 149 17.21 -10.66 8.29
N VAL A 150 16.26 -9.89 7.73
CA VAL A 150 15.18 -9.24 8.49
C VAL A 150 14.11 -10.27 8.83
N LYS A 151 13.85 -10.46 10.12
CA LYS A 151 12.88 -11.43 10.64
C LYS A 151 11.57 -10.76 11.06
N GLU A 152 11.67 -9.59 11.66
CA GLU A 152 10.53 -8.84 12.16
C GLU A 152 9.74 -8.24 11.00
N TRP A 153 8.46 -8.62 10.88
CA TRP A 153 7.51 -8.08 9.88
C TRP A 153 8.00 -8.22 8.43
N ASN A 154 8.71 -9.31 8.14
CA ASN A 154 9.09 -9.63 6.77
C ASN A 154 7.86 -10.16 6.01
N ILE A 155 7.36 -9.41 5.02
CA ILE A 155 6.14 -9.75 4.28
C ILE A 155 6.24 -11.10 3.57
N ASN A 156 7.44 -11.55 3.19
CA ASN A 156 7.63 -12.88 2.62
C ASN A 156 7.49 -14.02 3.65
N HIS A 157 7.65 -13.72 4.94
CA HIS A 157 7.74 -14.69 6.03
C HIS A 157 7.11 -14.11 7.30
N LEU A 158 5.79 -13.88 7.27
CA LEU A 158 5.08 -13.29 8.40
C LEU A 158 4.88 -14.29 9.56
N GLY A 159 5.11 -15.58 9.31
CA GLY A 159 4.92 -16.64 10.29
C GLY A 159 3.45 -16.83 10.66
N THR A 160 2.56 -16.62 9.71
CA THR A 160 1.11 -16.81 9.90
C THR A 160 0.68 -18.22 9.51
N ILE A 161 -0.58 -18.56 9.75
CA ILE A 161 -1.14 -19.84 9.29
C ILE A 161 -1.03 -20.03 7.76
N LEU A 162 -0.99 -18.94 6.98
CA LEU A 162 -0.87 -19.01 5.52
C LEU A 162 0.52 -19.51 5.07
N ASP A 163 1.56 -19.23 5.85
CA ASP A 163 2.91 -19.75 5.62
C ASP A 163 2.91 -21.29 5.76
N PHE A 164 2.12 -21.83 6.70
CA PHE A 164 2.02 -23.28 6.94
C PHE A 164 1.18 -24.00 5.87
N VAL A 165 0.21 -23.33 5.24
CA VAL A 165 -0.50 -23.90 4.08
C VAL A 165 0.48 -24.21 2.94
N ASN A 166 1.50 -23.38 2.76
CA ASN A 166 2.56 -23.63 1.78
C ASN A 166 3.43 -24.85 2.19
N SER A 167 3.88 -24.91 3.45
CA SER A 167 4.75 -26.01 3.91
C SER A 167 4.08 -27.38 3.90
N ASP A 168 2.81 -27.44 4.24
CA ASP A 168 2.12 -28.71 4.48
C ASP A 168 1.47 -29.28 3.21
N TYR A 169 1.10 -28.42 2.26
CA TYR A 169 0.41 -28.82 1.03
C TYR A 169 1.22 -28.55 -0.26
N GLY A 170 2.34 -27.83 -0.19
CA GLY A 170 3.15 -27.49 -1.35
C GLY A 170 2.44 -26.60 -2.37
N ILE A 171 1.51 -25.75 -1.90
CA ILE A 171 0.71 -24.86 -2.75
C ILE A 171 1.23 -23.42 -2.61
N GLU A 172 1.88 -22.92 -3.66
CA GLU A 172 2.20 -21.50 -3.81
C GLU A 172 1.02 -20.79 -4.48
N ILE A 173 0.54 -19.72 -3.85
CA ILE A 173 -0.53 -18.86 -4.37
C ILE A 173 0.07 -17.45 -4.48
N ASP A 174 0.43 -17.08 -5.71
CA ASP A 174 1.04 -15.78 -6.00
C ASP A 174 0.19 -14.64 -5.40
N GLY A 175 0.83 -13.80 -4.58
CA GLY A 175 0.17 -12.67 -3.91
C GLY A 175 -0.58 -12.95 -2.62
N VAL A 176 -0.80 -14.22 -2.29
CA VAL A 176 -1.46 -14.63 -1.05
C VAL A 176 -0.44 -15.13 -0.04
N ASN A 177 0.53 -15.94 -0.49
CA ASN A 177 1.65 -16.41 0.35
C ASN A 177 3.04 -16.02 -0.19
N THR A 178 3.09 -15.19 -1.24
CA THR A 178 4.30 -14.56 -1.77
C THR A 178 4.10 -13.04 -1.83
N ALA A 179 5.15 -12.25 -1.57
CA ALA A 179 5.02 -10.80 -1.64
C ALA A 179 4.95 -10.29 -3.08
N TYR A 180 4.15 -9.24 -3.26
CA TYR A 180 4.13 -8.42 -4.47
C TYR A 180 4.76 -7.05 -4.23
N LEU A 181 5.48 -6.58 -5.25
CA LEU A 181 5.96 -5.20 -5.34
C LEU A 181 5.05 -4.39 -6.24
N TYR A 182 4.79 -3.16 -5.80
CA TYR A 182 3.96 -2.19 -6.50
C TYR A 182 4.73 -0.90 -6.75
N PHE A 183 4.86 -0.52 -8.01
CA PHE A 183 5.53 0.71 -8.46
C PHE A 183 4.48 1.71 -8.95
N GLY A 184 4.21 2.73 -8.13
CA GLY A 184 3.21 3.77 -8.39
C GLY A 184 3.78 5.03 -9.02
N MET A 185 2.92 5.76 -9.74
CA MET A 185 3.16 7.15 -10.13
C MET A 185 1.91 7.98 -9.82
N TRP A 186 1.97 9.29 -10.03
CA TRP A 186 0.80 10.14 -9.84
C TRP A 186 -0.44 9.57 -10.55
N LYS A 187 -1.56 9.49 -9.80
CA LYS A 187 -2.87 8.95 -10.19
C LYS A 187 -2.97 7.43 -10.37
N THR A 188 -1.92 6.63 -10.17
CA THR A 188 -2.12 5.17 -10.19
C THR A 188 -3.09 4.75 -9.10
N THR A 189 -4.05 3.91 -9.43
CA THR A 189 -5.25 3.65 -8.62
C THR A 189 -5.42 2.15 -8.37
N PHE A 190 -5.84 1.80 -7.16
CA PHE A 190 -6.43 0.50 -6.84
C PHE A 190 -7.92 0.73 -6.56
N ALA A 191 -8.77 -0.03 -7.25
CA ALA A 191 -10.22 0.13 -7.16
C ALA A 191 -10.76 -0.39 -5.81
N TRP A 192 -12.02 -0.11 -5.51
CA TRP A 192 -12.71 -0.71 -4.36
C TRP A 192 -12.72 -2.24 -4.49
N HIS A 193 -12.20 -2.94 -3.48
CA HIS A 193 -12.19 -4.40 -3.38
C HIS A 193 -12.03 -4.81 -1.91
N THR A 194 -12.33 -6.09 -1.63
CA THR A 194 -11.78 -6.83 -0.50
C THR A 194 -10.68 -7.75 -1.03
N GLU A 195 -9.80 -8.22 -0.14
CA GLU A 195 -8.78 -9.19 -0.52
C GLU A 195 -9.41 -10.52 -0.94
N ASP A 196 -8.66 -11.35 -1.67
CA ASP A 196 -9.11 -12.69 -2.03
C ASP A 196 -9.45 -13.50 -0.77
N MET A 197 -10.60 -14.19 -0.81
CA MET A 197 -11.16 -14.93 0.32
C MET A 197 -11.42 -14.08 1.57
N ASP A 198 -11.55 -12.76 1.42
CA ASP A 198 -11.70 -11.78 2.50
C ASP A 198 -10.59 -11.89 3.57
N LEU A 199 -9.37 -12.24 3.13
CA LEU A 199 -8.20 -12.34 4.00
C LEU A 199 -7.71 -10.95 4.47
N TYR A 200 -6.81 -10.96 5.45
CA TYR A 200 -6.05 -9.77 5.80
C TYR A 200 -4.96 -9.53 4.74
N SER A 201 -4.65 -8.26 4.50
CA SER A 201 -3.45 -7.84 3.75
C SER A 201 -2.54 -6.95 4.60
N ILE A 202 -1.26 -6.94 4.25
CA ILE A 202 -0.26 -6.03 4.80
C ILE A 202 0.41 -5.28 3.66
N ASN A 203 0.55 -3.96 3.81
CA ASN A 203 1.24 -3.11 2.84
C ASN A 203 2.35 -2.32 3.52
N TYR A 204 3.57 -2.41 2.98
CA TYR A 204 4.69 -1.59 3.40
C TYR A 204 5.16 -0.66 2.28
N LEU A 205 5.16 0.65 2.55
CA LEU A 205 5.68 1.66 1.63
C LEU A 205 7.19 1.80 1.83
N HIS A 206 7.96 1.09 1.00
CA HIS A 206 9.43 1.09 1.07
C HIS A 206 10.06 2.48 0.89
N PHE A 207 9.66 3.22 -0.15
CA PHE A 207 10.15 4.57 -0.45
C PHE A 207 9.23 5.30 -1.44
N GLY A 208 9.48 6.58 -1.64
CA GLY A 208 8.78 7.41 -2.63
C GLY A 208 7.66 8.25 -2.03
N ASP A 209 6.72 8.66 -2.89
CA ASP A 209 5.59 9.51 -2.52
C ASP A 209 4.50 8.75 -1.74
N PRO A 210 3.66 9.44 -0.95
CA PRO A 210 2.60 8.82 -0.16
C PRO A 210 1.53 8.08 -0.99
N LYS A 211 0.85 7.13 -0.35
CA LYS A 211 -0.35 6.45 -0.85
C LYS A 211 -1.55 6.82 0.04
N THR A 212 -2.60 7.37 -0.57
CA THR A 212 -3.86 7.69 0.11
C THR A 212 -4.78 6.48 0.07
N TRP A 213 -5.42 6.16 1.19
CA TRP A 213 -6.34 5.04 1.34
C TRP A 213 -7.73 5.53 1.74
N TYR A 214 -8.76 4.84 1.22
CA TYR A 214 -10.12 4.92 1.72
C TYR A 214 -10.50 3.54 2.23
N ALA A 215 -11.21 3.48 3.35
CA ALA A 215 -11.68 2.24 3.92
C ALA A 215 -13.14 2.40 4.34
N ILE A 216 -13.92 1.34 4.15
CA ILE A 216 -15.29 1.24 4.65
C ILE A 216 -15.26 0.22 5.79
N PRO A 217 -15.82 0.53 6.98
CA PRO A 217 -15.95 -0.43 8.07
C PRO A 217 -16.57 -1.75 7.57
N PRO A 218 -16.03 -2.94 7.92
CA PRO A 218 -16.55 -4.22 7.44
C PRO A 218 -18.05 -4.41 7.74
N GLU A 219 -18.52 -3.88 8.87
CA GLU A 219 -19.95 -3.88 9.26
C GLU A 219 -20.87 -3.11 8.27
N HIS A 220 -20.31 -2.32 7.37
CA HIS A 220 -21.01 -1.56 6.34
C HIS A 220 -20.74 -2.09 4.92
N GLY A 221 -19.94 -3.13 4.73
CA GLY A 221 -19.53 -3.61 3.40
C GLY A 221 -20.67 -4.08 2.49
N LYS A 222 -21.86 -4.39 3.04
CA LYS A 222 -23.06 -4.78 2.26
C LYS A 222 -23.94 -3.60 1.80
N ARG A 223 -23.68 -2.37 2.25
CA ARG A 223 -24.46 -1.18 1.89
C ARG A 223 -24.05 -0.64 0.53
#